data_AF-A0A6M0HVS2-F1
#
_entry.id   AF-A0A6M0HVS2-F1
#
_cell.length_a   1.000
_cell.length_b   1.000
_cell.length_c   1.000
_cell.angle_alpha   90.00
_cell.angle_beta   90.00
_cell.angle_gamma   90.00
#
_symmetry.space_group_name_H-M   'P 1'
#
loop_
_entity.id
_entity.type
_entity.pdbx_description
1 polymer ?
#
loop_
_entity_poly.entity_id
_entity_poly.type
_entity_poly.pdbx_seq_one_letter_code
_entity_poly.pdbx_strand_id
1 'polypeptide(L)'
;MTTSNKTSTKSARKAKSALKRRKATADTLHDFLDDLPDNRRPIDLMEPEIRPSRFHLALHALNESLTKDDRLRMLRTGGAGVVIEVPSADWVHAIRTAAETLTRFVHVCARDGKARSTDKADHGNTEIGDFLGAGGRVLGISQAPERYLPSALIAAADVRIKIDPPSNRVIRRAILSVTGHKAGRMPRDVAQALTFDVLAASLRKGTSAGACVRRLVAASRANAAINPDLADVPTLSEIHGYGQAGEYAQRLAHQFSEWKAGRAEWTTVDRSVLLGGEPGTGKTTWCAASPRHSTSRSSRHRWPCGSRKPMAT
;
A
#
# COMPACT_ATOMS: atom_id res chain seq x y z
N MET A 1 12.62 17.11 -95.27
CA MET A 1 11.68 17.51 -94.21
C MET A 1 12.49 18.01 -93.01
N THR A 2 12.70 19.32 -93.03
CA THR A 2 12.74 20.31 -91.93
C THR A 2 12.90 19.91 -90.45
N THR A 3 13.66 20.80 -89.80
CA THR A 3 13.86 21.10 -88.37
C THR A 3 14.76 20.16 -87.56
N SER A 4 15.55 20.60 -86.57
CA SER A 4 16.11 21.89 -86.11
C SER A 4 16.83 21.52 -84.80
N ASN A 5 18.16 21.52 -84.75
CA ASN A 5 19.01 22.62 -84.28
C ASN A 5 19.05 22.82 -82.74
N LYS A 6 20.28 23.09 -82.28
CA LYS A 6 20.68 24.00 -81.19
C LYS A 6 20.86 23.49 -79.74
N THR A 7 22.15 23.27 -79.43
CA THR A 7 23.02 24.08 -78.53
C THR A 7 22.78 24.19 -77.02
N SER A 8 23.93 24.24 -76.32
CA SER A 8 24.25 25.04 -75.12
C SER A 8 23.69 24.54 -73.79
N THR A 9 24.36 24.59 -72.64
CA THR A 9 25.48 25.43 -72.15
C THR A 9 25.95 24.81 -70.83
N LYS A 10 27.23 24.52 -70.60
CA LYS A 10 28.21 25.35 -69.86
C LYS A 10 27.65 26.18 -68.68
N SER A 11 28.26 25.92 -67.51
CA SER A 11 28.75 26.95 -66.56
C SER A 11 27.74 27.66 -65.66
N ALA A 12 27.82 27.41 -64.34
CA ALA A 12 27.95 28.47 -63.34
C ALA A 12 28.16 27.89 -61.93
N ARG A 13 29.43 27.82 -61.53
CA ARG A 13 29.85 28.02 -60.14
C ARG A 13 29.35 29.39 -59.63
N LYS A 14 29.21 29.48 -58.30
CA LYS A 14 29.25 30.69 -57.45
C LYS A 14 28.01 31.59 -57.40
N ALA A 15 27.31 31.48 -56.27
CA ALA A 15 26.90 32.59 -55.39
C ALA A 15 26.11 31.96 -54.23
N LYS A 16 26.30 32.20 -52.94
CA LYS A 16 27.12 33.15 -52.18
C LYS A 16 27.20 32.58 -50.76
N SER A 17 28.39 32.58 -50.20
CA SER A 17 28.58 32.71 -48.76
C SER A 17 27.97 34.03 -48.28
N ALA A 18 27.15 34.00 -47.22
CA ALA A 18 26.95 35.15 -46.33
C ALA A 18 26.28 34.70 -45.02
N LEU A 19 27.13 34.33 -44.07
CA LEU A 19 27.17 34.82 -42.70
C LEU A 19 25.85 35.04 -41.91
N LYS A 20 25.80 34.33 -40.78
CA LYS A 20 25.18 34.71 -39.48
C LYS A 20 23.66 34.91 -39.45
N ARG A 21 23.03 34.01 -38.68
CA ARG A 21 22.26 34.44 -37.52
C ARG A 21 22.43 33.47 -36.35
N ARG A 22 23.06 33.98 -35.29
CA ARG A 22 23.18 33.35 -33.96
C ARG A 22 21.91 33.71 -33.14
N LYS A 23 21.55 32.83 -32.20
CA LYS A 23 20.44 32.81 -31.20
C LYS A 23 19.26 31.92 -31.63
N ALA A 24 18.69 31.05 -30.77
CA ALA A 24 18.68 31.04 -29.30
C ALA A 24 18.55 29.60 -28.75
N THR A 25 19.12 29.38 -27.57
CA THR A 25 18.68 28.47 -26.48
C THR A 25 17.69 27.36 -26.85
N ALA A 26 18.18 26.11 -26.91
CA ALA A 26 17.35 24.92 -26.77
C ALA A 26 16.90 24.81 -25.31
N ASP A 27 15.80 25.48 -24.98
CA ASP A 27 15.28 25.60 -23.60
C ASP A 27 13.98 24.81 -23.39
N THR A 28 13.64 23.90 -24.30
CA THR A 28 12.41 23.10 -24.21
C THR A 28 12.69 21.61 -24.14
N LEU A 29 12.10 20.98 -23.11
CA LEU A 29 12.07 19.53 -22.86
C LEU A 29 11.68 18.70 -24.11
N HIS A 30 10.98 19.33 -25.07
CA HIS A 30 10.59 18.74 -26.35
C HIS A 30 11.79 18.40 -27.26
N ASP A 31 12.80 19.27 -27.36
CA ASP A 31 13.96 19.04 -28.22
C ASP A 31 14.78 17.83 -27.77
N PHE A 32 14.68 17.44 -26.49
CA PHE A 32 15.39 16.28 -25.95
C PHE A 32 14.63 14.95 -26.15
N LEU A 33 13.33 15.01 -26.47
CA LEU A 33 12.48 13.83 -26.62
C LEU A 33 12.42 13.33 -28.07
N ASP A 34 12.72 14.17 -29.05
CA ASP A 34 12.59 13.85 -30.48
C ASP A 34 13.78 13.05 -31.06
N ASP A 35 14.92 12.99 -30.35
CA ASP A 35 16.13 12.28 -30.82
C ASP A 35 16.25 10.81 -30.34
N LEU A 36 15.24 10.29 -29.64
CA LEU A 36 15.16 8.86 -29.31
C LEU A 36 14.23 8.18 -30.31
N PRO A 37 14.71 7.22 -31.13
CA PRO A 37 13.82 6.41 -31.96
C PRO A 37 12.89 5.62 -31.03
N ASP A 38 11.66 6.11 -30.86
CA ASP A 38 10.66 5.52 -29.99
C ASP A 38 10.03 4.30 -30.68
N ASN A 39 10.74 3.17 -30.63
CA ASN A 39 10.21 1.88 -31.06
C ASN A 39 9.13 1.34 -30.10
N ARG A 40 8.58 2.18 -29.21
CA ARG A 40 7.46 1.82 -28.33
C ARG A 40 6.17 1.92 -29.13
N ARG A 41 5.36 0.87 -29.08
CA ARG A 41 4.00 0.90 -29.63
C ARG A 41 3.20 1.98 -28.89
N PRO A 42 2.43 2.84 -29.60
CA PRO A 42 1.49 3.76 -28.97
C PRO A 42 0.59 3.01 -27.97
N ILE A 43 0.43 3.57 -26.76
CA ILE A 43 -0.37 2.98 -25.68
C ILE A 43 -1.81 2.71 -26.12
N ASP A 44 -2.29 3.48 -27.09
CA ASP A 44 -3.65 3.41 -27.64
C ASP A 44 -3.93 2.14 -28.46
N LEU A 45 -2.92 1.30 -28.71
CA LEU A 45 -3.04 0.05 -29.48
C LEU A 45 -2.89 -1.23 -28.62
N MET A 46 -2.90 -1.14 -27.28
CA MET A 46 -2.89 -2.32 -26.39
C MET A 46 -4.31 -2.67 -25.90
N GLU A 47 -4.59 -3.97 -25.88
CA GLU A 47 -5.85 -4.69 -25.58
C GLU A 47 -6.85 -4.08 -24.56
N PRO A 48 -8.16 -4.42 -24.65
CA PRO A 48 -9.29 -3.61 -24.16
C PRO A 48 -9.50 -3.51 -22.64
N GLU A 49 -8.56 -3.99 -21.81
CA GLU A 49 -8.74 -3.94 -20.34
C GLU A 49 -7.45 -3.50 -19.64
N ILE A 50 -7.11 -2.21 -19.77
CA ILE A 50 -6.03 -1.58 -19.00
C ILE A 50 -6.43 -1.59 -17.52
N ARG A 51 -6.18 -2.70 -16.82
CA ARG A 51 -6.45 -2.76 -15.37
C ARG A 51 -5.52 -1.79 -14.64
N PRO A 52 -6.04 -0.92 -13.76
CA PRO A 52 -5.24 0.09 -13.09
C PRO A 52 -4.27 -0.55 -12.08
N SER A 53 -3.20 0.16 -11.73
CA SER A 53 -2.22 -0.33 -10.74
C SER A 53 -2.85 -0.67 -9.38
N ARG A 54 -3.92 0.05 -8.99
CA ARG A 54 -4.74 -0.24 -7.81
C ARG A 54 -5.27 -1.67 -7.82
N PHE A 55 -5.77 -2.13 -8.97
CA PHE A 55 -6.29 -3.48 -9.13
C PHE A 55 -5.19 -4.53 -8.90
N HIS A 56 -4.03 -4.37 -9.51
CA HIS A 56 -2.93 -5.34 -9.35
C HIS A 56 -2.40 -5.37 -7.91
N LEU A 57 -2.28 -4.22 -7.26
CA LEU A 57 -1.86 -4.15 -5.86
C LEU A 57 -2.86 -4.88 -4.94
N ALA A 58 -4.16 -4.57 -5.10
CA ALA A 58 -5.24 -5.20 -4.35
C ALA A 58 -5.31 -6.71 -4.60
N LEU A 59 -5.23 -7.15 -5.86
CA LEU A 59 -5.26 -8.57 -6.25
C LEU A 59 -4.10 -9.36 -5.62
N HIS A 60 -2.88 -8.80 -5.65
CA HIS A 60 -1.73 -9.49 -5.08
C HIS A 60 -1.76 -9.51 -3.55
N ALA A 61 -2.25 -8.46 -2.90
CA ALA A 61 -2.46 -8.42 -1.45
C ALA A 61 -3.53 -9.43 -0.99
N LEU A 62 -4.66 -9.49 -1.71
CA LEU A 62 -5.72 -10.46 -1.45
C LEU A 62 -5.22 -11.91 -1.64
N ASN A 63 -4.49 -12.18 -2.72
CA ASN A 63 -3.92 -13.50 -2.97
C ASN A 63 -2.82 -13.92 -1.99
N GLU A 64 -2.12 -12.97 -1.37
CA GLU A 64 -1.17 -13.26 -0.29
C GLU A 64 -1.91 -13.66 1.00
N SER A 65 -3.09 -13.11 1.24
CA SER A 65 -3.88 -13.33 2.46
C SER A 65 -4.82 -14.54 2.38
N LEU A 66 -5.16 -15.00 1.17
CA LEU A 66 -6.04 -16.14 0.95
C LEU A 66 -5.33 -17.48 1.08
N THR A 67 -5.84 -18.35 1.95
CA THR A 67 -5.41 -19.76 2.00
C THR A 67 -6.15 -20.62 0.97
N LYS A 68 -5.66 -21.84 0.73
CA LYS A 68 -6.37 -22.82 -0.11
C LYS A 68 -7.75 -23.16 0.48
N ASP A 69 -7.83 -23.28 1.80
CA ASP A 69 -9.07 -23.62 2.50
C ASP A 69 -10.10 -22.49 2.41
N ASP A 70 -9.66 -21.23 2.49
CA ASP A 70 -10.55 -20.09 2.30
C ASP A 70 -11.16 -20.09 0.89
N ARG A 71 -10.33 -20.31 -0.14
CA ARG A 71 -10.82 -20.41 -1.52
C ARG A 71 -11.82 -21.54 -1.69
N LEU A 72 -11.55 -22.71 -1.09
CA LEU A 72 -12.48 -23.83 -1.12
C LEU A 72 -13.79 -23.48 -0.42
N ARG A 73 -13.75 -22.87 0.77
CA ARG A 73 -14.96 -22.46 1.52
C ARG A 73 -15.78 -21.40 0.78
N MET A 74 -15.14 -20.43 0.15
CA MET A 74 -15.80 -19.42 -0.69
C MET A 74 -16.49 -20.03 -1.93
N LEU A 75 -15.95 -21.14 -2.44
CA LEU A 75 -16.42 -21.79 -3.66
C LEU A 75 -17.33 -23.01 -3.41
N ARG A 76 -17.45 -23.45 -2.15
CA ARG A 76 -18.36 -24.55 -1.76
C ARG A 76 -19.80 -24.23 -2.16
N THR A 77 -20.55 -25.29 -2.43
CA THR A 77 -21.97 -25.23 -2.80
C THR A 77 -22.80 -24.88 -1.57
N GLY A 78 -23.53 -23.76 -1.62
CA GLY A 78 -24.27 -23.20 -0.48
C GLY A 78 -24.01 -21.69 -0.33
N GLY A 79 -24.86 -21.00 0.43
CA GLY A 79 -24.65 -19.59 0.76
C GLY A 79 -23.33 -19.41 1.52
N ALA A 80 -22.58 -18.37 1.19
CA ALA A 80 -21.26 -18.14 1.79
C ALA A 80 -21.11 -16.68 2.22
N GLY A 81 -20.89 -16.45 3.51
CA GLY A 81 -20.54 -15.17 4.08
C GLY A 81 -19.02 -14.97 4.10
N VAL A 82 -18.53 -13.99 3.34
CA VAL A 82 -17.10 -13.65 3.28
C VAL A 82 -16.88 -12.27 3.86
N VAL A 83 -15.98 -12.15 4.82
CA VAL A 83 -15.60 -10.87 5.43
C VAL A 83 -14.11 -10.63 5.20
N ILE A 84 -13.77 -9.45 4.67
CA ILE A 84 -12.40 -9.02 4.42
C ILE A 84 -12.11 -7.76 5.25
N GLU A 85 -11.21 -7.89 6.21
CA GLU A 85 -10.63 -6.78 6.97
C GLU A 85 -9.46 -6.19 6.18
N VAL A 86 -9.49 -4.89 5.88
CA VAL A 86 -8.42 -4.20 5.14
C VAL A 86 -7.62 -3.25 6.05
N PRO A 87 -6.36 -2.90 5.72
CA PRO A 87 -5.53 -2.06 6.58
C PRO A 87 -6.12 -0.66 6.84
N SER A 88 -6.74 -0.07 5.83
CA SER A 88 -7.29 1.28 5.87
C SER A 88 -8.42 1.47 4.85
N ALA A 89 -9.21 2.53 5.03
CA ALA A 89 -10.43 2.81 4.26
C ALA A 89 -10.21 2.93 2.73
N ASP A 90 -9.04 3.41 2.31
CA ASP A 90 -8.62 3.58 0.92
C ASP A 90 -8.44 2.25 0.15
N TRP A 91 -8.33 1.12 0.85
CA TRP A 91 -8.25 -0.21 0.24
C TRP A 91 -9.61 -0.78 -0.16
N VAL A 92 -10.70 -0.34 0.47
CA VAL A 92 -12.01 -1.00 0.42
C VAL A 92 -12.49 -1.21 -1.02
N HIS A 93 -12.46 -0.16 -1.84
CA HIS A 93 -12.93 -0.24 -3.23
C HIS A 93 -12.01 -1.09 -4.13
N ALA A 94 -10.70 -1.01 -3.94
CA ALA A 94 -9.78 -1.77 -4.76
C ALA A 94 -9.82 -3.28 -4.44
N ILE A 95 -9.99 -3.62 -3.16
CA ILE A 95 -10.20 -5.00 -2.72
C ILE A 95 -11.54 -5.53 -3.21
N ARG A 96 -12.59 -4.71 -3.24
CA ARG A 96 -13.88 -5.10 -3.84
C ARG A 96 -13.69 -5.55 -5.29
N THR A 97 -13.09 -4.72 -6.13
CA THR A 97 -12.87 -5.05 -7.54
C THR A 97 -11.99 -6.29 -7.69
N ALA A 98 -10.97 -6.47 -6.85
CA ALA A 98 -10.15 -7.67 -6.86
C ALA A 98 -10.93 -8.93 -6.44
N ALA A 99 -11.74 -8.85 -5.39
CA ALA A 99 -12.52 -9.97 -4.87
C ALA A 99 -13.60 -10.43 -5.86
N GLU A 100 -14.25 -9.50 -6.56
CA GLU A 100 -15.24 -9.79 -7.61
C GLU A 100 -14.65 -10.62 -8.78
N THR A 101 -13.33 -10.64 -8.96
CA THR A 101 -12.68 -11.53 -9.95
C THR A 101 -12.51 -12.97 -9.49
N LEU A 102 -12.65 -13.25 -8.19
CA LEU A 102 -12.50 -14.60 -7.65
C LEU A 102 -13.79 -15.42 -7.79
N THR A 103 -14.94 -14.78 -7.56
CA THR A 103 -16.25 -15.41 -7.62
C THR A 103 -17.34 -14.35 -7.72
N ARG A 104 -18.51 -14.75 -8.22
CA ARG A 104 -19.69 -13.89 -8.26
C ARG A 104 -20.31 -13.81 -6.86
N PHE A 105 -20.41 -12.59 -6.33
CA PHE A 105 -21.18 -12.28 -5.13
C PHE A 105 -22.56 -11.75 -5.52
N VAL A 106 -23.59 -12.20 -4.81
CA VAL A 106 -24.96 -11.72 -4.99
C VAL A 106 -25.10 -10.34 -4.35
N HIS A 107 -24.45 -10.13 -3.22
CA HIS A 107 -24.47 -8.87 -2.49
C HIS A 107 -23.08 -8.52 -1.95
N VAL A 108 -22.71 -7.23 -2.03
CA VAL A 108 -21.41 -6.72 -1.57
C VAL A 108 -21.61 -5.49 -0.68
N CYS A 109 -21.23 -5.61 0.58
CA CYS A 109 -21.14 -4.53 1.57
C CYS A 109 -19.70 -4.01 1.63
N ALA A 110 -19.35 -3.04 0.80
CA ALA A 110 -18.04 -2.36 0.85
C ALA A 110 -18.18 -1.04 1.62
N ARG A 111 -17.77 -1.02 2.90
CA ARG A 111 -18.01 0.10 3.82
C ARG A 111 -16.70 0.68 4.35
N ASP A 112 -16.45 1.94 4.01
CA ASP A 112 -15.23 2.67 4.35
C ASP A 112 -15.39 3.61 5.56
N GLY A 113 -16.60 3.69 6.13
CA GLY A 113 -16.93 4.46 7.32
C GLY A 113 -17.27 5.93 7.03
N LYS A 114 -17.29 6.35 5.76
CA LYS A 114 -17.68 7.72 5.40
C LYS A 114 -19.19 7.92 5.41
N ALA A 115 -19.98 6.88 5.13
CA ALA A 115 -21.42 6.98 5.03
C ALA A 115 -22.10 6.68 6.39
N ARG A 116 -22.29 7.73 7.21
CA ARG A 116 -22.81 7.59 8.59
C ARG A 116 -24.20 6.95 8.71
N SER A 117 -25.02 6.97 7.66
CA SER A 117 -26.35 6.34 7.67
C SER A 117 -26.29 4.84 7.42
N THR A 118 -25.45 4.40 6.47
CA THR A 118 -25.38 3.01 6.01
C THR A 118 -24.27 2.21 6.67
N ASP A 119 -23.18 2.87 7.11
CA ASP A 119 -21.99 2.22 7.65
C ASP A 119 -22.15 1.91 9.15
N LYS A 120 -23.16 1.10 9.45
CA LYS A 120 -23.53 0.70 10.80
C LYS A 120 -23.85 -0.79 10.87
N ALA A 121 -23.53 -1.40 12.00
CA ALA A 121 -23.81 -2.80 12.26
C ALA A 121 -25.30 -3.18 12.19
N ASP A 122 -26.19 -2.22 12.44
CA ASP A 122 -27.63 -2.46 12.43
C ASP A 122 -28.26 -2.35 11.03
N HIS A 123 -27.52 -1.80 10.06
CA HIS A 123 -28.05 -1.53 8.72
C HIS A 123 -27.79 -2.70 7.76
N GLY A 124 -28.83 -3.21 7.11
CA GLY A 124 -28.75 -4.23 6.05
C GLY A 124 -28.86 -5.69 6.54
N ASN A 125 -29.14 -5.93 7.82
CA ASN A 125 -29.17 -7.28 8.39
C ASN A 125 -30.23 -8.20 7.75
N THR A 126 -31.41 -7.67 7.44
CA THR A 126 -32.49 -8.43 6.78
C THR A 126 -32.06 -8.94 5.41
N GLU A 127 -31.51 -8.06 4.57
CA GLU A 127 -31.00 -8.41 3.23
C GLU A 127 -29.90 -9.48 3.31
N ILE A 128 -28.97 -9.37 4.28
CA ILE A 128 -27.93 -10.38 4.46
C ILE A 128 -28.55 -11.74 4.81
N GLY A 129 -29.55 -11.76 5.70
CA GLY A 129 -30.29 -12.98 6.06
C GLY A 129 -30.96 -13.62 4.86
N ASP A 130 -31.65 -12.82 4.04
CA ASP A 130 -32.36 -13.30 2.86
C ASP A 130 -31.40 -13.84 1.80
N PHE A 131 -30.30 -13.12 1.50
CA PHE A 131 -29.32 -13.56 0.51
C PHE A 131 -28.58 -14.83 0.95
N LEU A 132 -28.16 -14.92 2.21
CA LEU A 132 -27.49 -16.14 2.71
C LEU A 132 -28.48 -17.30 2.80
N GLY A 133 -29.72 -17.06 3.24
CA GLY A 133 -30.79 -18.05 3.31
C GLY A 133 -31.18 -18.62 1.95
N ALA A 134 -31.13 -17.81 0.89
CA ALA A 134 -31.33 -18.23 -0.49
C ALA A 134 -30.13 -18.98 -1.10
N GLY A 135 -29.06 -19.23 -0.34
CA GLY A 135 -27.84 -19.86 -0.83
C GLY A 135 -26.93 -18.92 -1.63
N GLY A 136 -27.14 -17.62 -1.52
CA GLY A 136 -26.33 -16.58 -2.16
C GLY A 136 -25.01 -16.33 -1.45
N ARG A 137 -24.04 -15.80 -2.19
CA ARG A 137 -22.73 -15.40 -1.66
C ARG A 137 -22.74 -13.92 -1.32
N VAL A 138 -22.34 -13.59 -0.11
CA VAL A 138 -22.31 -12.22 0.41
C VAL A 138 -20.88 -11.86 0.79
N LEU A 139 -20.42 -10.70 0.34
CA LEU A 139 -19.10 -10.16 0.66
C LEU A 139 -19.21 -8.90 1.51
N GLY A 140 -18.48 -8.85 2.63
CA GLY A 140 -18.29 -7.67 3.44
C GLY A 140 -16.82 -7.23 3.40
N ILE A 141 -16.56 -5.96 3.13
CA ILE A 141 -15.21 -5.40 3.13
C ILE A 141 -15.21 -4.13 3.98
N SER A 142 -14.32 -4.07 4.97
CA SER A 142 -14.12 -2.85 5.77
C SER A 142 -12.78 -2.87 6.50
N GLN A 143 -12.28 -1.70 6.88
CA GLN A 143 -11.13 -1.58 7.78
C GLN A 143 -11.49 -1.87 9.25
N ALA A 144 -12.77 -1.80 9.60
CA ALA A 144 -13.28 -2.19 10.92
C ALA A 144 -14.60 -2.96 10.76
N PRO A 145 -14.53 -4.25 10.38
CA PRO A 145 -15.69 -5.08 10.09
C PRO A 145 -16.79 -5.03 11.15
N GLU A 146 -16.43 -5.15 12.43
CA GLU A 146 -17.36 -5.19 13.55
C GLU A 146 -18.10 -3.87 13.77
N ARG A 147 -17.52 -2.75 13.33
CA ARG A 147 -18.10 -1.41 13.48
C ARG A 147 -19.00 -1.05 12.30
N TYR A 148 -18.53 -1.34 11.09
CA TYR A 148 -19.14 -0.82 9.89
C TYR A 148 -19.99 -1.83 9.14
N LEU A 149 -19.70 -3.14 9.19
CA LEU A 149 -20.46 -4.16 8.44
C LEU A 149 -21.70 -4.64 9.22
N PRO A 150 -22.74 -5.13 8.54
CA PRO A 150 -23.94 -5.67 9.18
C PRO A 150 -23.59 -6.76 10.19
N SER A 151 -24.16 -6.71 11.40
CA SER A 151 -23.89 -7.67 12.47
C SER A 151 -24.28 -9.11 12.07
N ALA A 152 -25.34 -9.27 11.28
CA ALA A 152 -25.75 -10.55 10.71
C ALA A 152 -24.66 -11.16 9.83
N LEU A 153 -23.98 -10.35 9.00
CA LEU A 153 -22.89 -10.83 8.15
C LEU A 153 -21.67 -11.24 8.98
N ILE A 154 -21.33 -10.45 10.01
CA ILE A 154 -20.23 -10.80 10.91
C ILE A 154 -20.53 -12.11 11.64
N ALA A 155 -21.75 -12.29 12.13
CA ALA A 155 -22.17 -13.51 12.84
C ALA A 155 -22.18 -14.74 11.92
N ALA A 156 -22.64 -14.60 10.68
CA ALA A 156 -22.77 -15.68 9.71
C ALA A 156 -21.53 -15.86 8.79
N ALA A 157 -20.40 -15.19 9.07
CA ALA A 157 -19.22 -15.26 8.21
C ALA A 157 -18.53 -16.64 8.26
N ASP A 158 -18.57 -17.37 7.14
CA ASP A 158 -17.85 -18.63 6.95
C ASP A 158 -16.34 -18.44 6.77
N VAL A 159 -15.97 -17.31 6.15
CA VAL A 159 -14.59 -16.97 5.81
C VAL A 159 -14.29 -15.55 6.29
N ARG A 160 -13.23 -15.41 7.09
CA ARG A 160 -12.73 -14.12 7.57
C ARG A 160 -11.28 -13.95 7.15
N ILE A 161 -11.03 -13.04 6.23
CA ILE A 161 -9.71 -12.74 5.68
C ILE A 161 -9.26 -11.42 6.27
N LYS A 162 -8.05 -11.37 6.81
CA LYS A 162 -7.41 -10.12 7.21
C LYS A 162 -6.28 -9.82 6.24
N ILE A 163 -6.34 -8.65 5.61
CA ILE A 163 -5.30 -8.16 4.73
C ILE A 163 -4.37 -7.27 5.55
N ASP A 164 -3.12 -7.70 5.67
CA ASP A 164 -2.08 -6.90 6.29
C ASP A 164 -1.55 -5.84 5.31
N PRO A 165 -0.89 -4.77 5.81
CA PRO A 165 -0.15 -3.85 4.96
C PRO A 165 0.78 -4.59 3.99
N PRO A 166 0.87 -4.16 2.72
CA PRO A 166 1.46 -4.97 1.66
C PRO A 166 2.95 -5.17 1.89
N SER A 167 3.35 -6.44 1.93
CA SER A 167 4.76 -6.81 1.98
C SER A 167 5.51 -6.38 0.71
N ASN A 168 6.83 -6.26 0.79
CA ASN A 168 7.67 -6.05 -0.40
C ASN A 168 7.45 -7.13 -1.47
N ARG A 169 7.02 -8.35 -1.09
CA ARG A 169 6.71 -9.42 -2.04
C ARG A 169 5.48 -9.06 -2.88
N VAL A 170 4.43 -8.55 -2.26
CA VAL A 170 3.22 -8.07 -2.95
C VAL A 170 3.55 -6.89 -3.87
N ILE A 171 4.34 -5.92 -3.40
CA ILE A 171 4.74 -4.78 -4.22
C ILE A 171 5.54 -5.23 -5.45
N ARG A 172 6.48 -6.17 -5.30
CA ARG A 172 7.24 -6.74 -6.44
C ARG A 172 6.33 -7.40 -7.47
N ARG A 173 5.32 -8.16 -7.02
CA ARG A 173 4.34 -8.80 -7.91
C ARG A 173 3.47 -7.76 -8.62
N ALA A 174 3.04 -6.72 -7.92
CA ALA A 174 2.31 -5.62 -8.52
C ALA A 174 3.15 -4.86 -9.57
N ILE A 175 4.41 -4.55 -9.28
CA ILE A 175 5.35 -3.96 -10.26
C ILE A 175 5.50 -4.86 -11.48
N LEU A 176 5.65 -6.17 -11.28
CA LEU A 176 5.77 -7.13 -12.37
C LEU A 176 4.51 -7.13 -13.26
N SER A 177 3.32 -7.15 -12.67
CA SER A 177 2.06 -7.10 -13.43
C SER A 177 1.84 -5.77 -14.17
N VAL A 178 2.31 -4.65 -13.62
CA VAL A 178 2.13 -3.32 -14.20
C VAL A 178 3.18 -3.00 -15.28
N THR A 179 4.42 -3.43 -15.08
CA THR A 179 5.56 -3.06 -15.95
C THR A 179 6.06 -4.19 -16.83
N GLY A 180 5.65 -5.44 -16.59
CA GLY A 180 6.19 -6.65 -17.22
C GLY A 180 7.59 -7.06 -16.73
N HIS A 181 8.22 -6.27 -15.86
CA HIS A 181 9.61 -6.47 -15.46
C HIS A 181 9.76 -6.67 -13.94
N LYS A 182 10.69 -7.54 -13.54
CA LYS A 182 10.98 -7.79 -12.13
C LYS A 182 11.68 -6.59 -11.49
N ALA A 183 11.19 -6.14 -10.33
CA ALA A 183 11.85 -5.12 -9.56
C ALA A 183 13.16 -5.64 -8.93
N GLY A 184 14.21 -4.80 -8.93
CA GLY A 184 15.49 -5.06 -8.28
C GLY A 184 15.44 -4.96 -6.76
N ARG A 185 16.56 -4.72 -6.09
CA ARG A 185 16.62 -4.58 -4.62
C ARG A 185 15.69 -3.45 -4.15
N MET A 186 14.98 -3.67 -3.04
CA MET A 186 14.07 -2.69 -2.43
C MET A 186 14.41 -2.56 -0.95
N PRO A 187 14.32 -1.35 -0.35
CA PRO A 187 14.39 -1.18 1.09
C PRO A 187 13.37 -2.05 1.80
N ARG A 188 13.68 -2.51 3.03
CA ARG A 188 12.72 -3.26 3.84
C ARG A 188 11.50 -2.40 4.10
N ASP A 189 10.31 -3.00 3.99
CA ASP A 189 9.06 -2.40 4.45
C ASP A 189 8.70 -1.03 3.83
N VAL A 190 9.11 -0.78 2.58
CA VAL A 190 8.91 0.52 1.89
C VAL A 190 7.44 0.97 1.82
N ALA A 191 6.51 0.02 1.93
CA ALA A 191 5.08 0.26 1.82
C ALA A 191 4.38 0.48 3.18
N GLN A 192 5.03 0.24 4.33
CA GLN A 192 4.34 0.30 5.63
C GLN A 192 3.84 1.71 5.98
N ALA A 193 4.57 2.74 5.56
CA ALA A 193 4.21 4.13 5.85
C ALA A 193 3.42 4.79 4.71
N LEU A 194 3.00 4.07 3.66
CA LEU A 194 2.37 4.67 2.49
C LEU A 194 0.88 4.33 2.43
N THR A 195 0.06 5.33 2.06
CA THR A 195 -1.35 5.08 1.74
C THR A 195 -1.47 4.27 0.46
N PHE A 196 -2.61 3.59 0.28
CA PHE A 196 -2.89 2.79 -0.90
C PHE A 196 -2.79 3.62 -2.18
N ASP A 197 -3.26 4.86 -2.14
CA ASP A 197 -3.26 5.77 -3.30
C ASP A 197 -1.84 6.16 -3.72
N VAL A 198 -0.95 6.43 -2.75
CA VAL A 198 0.46 6.72 -3.02
C VAL A 198 1.19 5.49 -3.56
N LEU A 199 0.89 4.30 -3.00
CA LEU A 199 1.43 3.04 -3.53
C LEU A 199 1.01 2.85 -4.98
N ALA A 200 -0.28 2.96 -5.28
CA ALA A 200 -0.79 2.78 -6.64
C ALA A 200 -0.26 3.83 -7.62
N ALA A 201 -0.15 5.10 -7.22
CA ALA A 201 0.39 6.18 -8.05
C ALA A 201 1.89 6.04 -8.34
N SER A 202 2.62 5.32 -7.49
CA SER A 202 4.05 5.01 -7.67
C SER A 202 4.27 3.91 -8.71
N LEU A 203 3.28 3.03 -8.91
CA LEU A 203 3.29 1.94 -9.89
C LEU A 203 2.74 2.45 -11.23
N ARG A 204 3.62 2.80 -12.17
CA ARG A 204 3.21 3.40 -13.44
C ARG A 204 3.50 2.48 -14.63
N LYS A 205 2.46 2.18 -15.41
CA LYS A 205 2.59 1.49 -16.70
C LYS A 205 3.50 2.29 -17.64
N GLY A 206 4.18 1.60 -18.55
CA GLY A 206 5.15 2.22 -19.48
C GLY A 206 6.45 2.73 -18.83
N THR A 207 6.65 2.52 -17.53
CA THR A 207 7.92 2.86 -16.85
C THR A 207 8.67 1.61 -16.40
N SER A 208 9.99 1.73 -16.24
CA SER A 208 10.80 0.60 -15.77
C SER A 208 10.47 0.25 -14.31
N ALA A 209 10.66 -1.02 -13.96
CA ALA A 209 10.48 -1.50 -12.59
C ALA A 209 11.35 -0.71 -11.59
N GLY A 210 12.57 -0.33 -11.99
CA GLY A 210 13.46 0.52 -11.19
C GLY A 210 12.90 1.93 -10.97
N ALA A 211 12.23 2.52 -11.96
CA ALA A 211 11.57 3.82 -11.80
C ALA A 211 10.41 3.74 -10.80
N CYS A 212 9.63 2.66 -10.79
CA CYS A 212 8.59 2.42 -9.79
C CYS A 212 9.18 2.34 -8.37
N VAL A 213 10.27 1.58 -8.19
CA VAL A 213 10.97 1.49 -6.89
C VAL A 213 11.49 2.85 -6.45
N ARG A 214 12.11 3.63 -7.34
CA ARG A 214 12.58 4.99 -7.00
C ARG A 214 11.44 5.89 -6.51
N ARG A 215 10.26 5.83 -7.14
CA ARG A 215 9.08 6.60 -6.72
C ARG A 215 8.57 6.16 -5.35
N LEU A 216 8.50 4.86 -5.10
CA LEU A 216 8.11 4.33 -3.78
C LEU A 216 9.07 4.80 -2.68
N VAL A 217 10.38 4.76 -2.94
CA VAL A 217 11.39 5.22 -1.98
C VAL A 217 11.30 6.74 -1.77
N ALA A 218 11.12 7.52 -2.85
CA ALA A 218 10.95 8.97 -2.75
C ALA A 218 9.67 9.32 -1.97
N ALA A 219 8.56 8.64 -2.22
CA ALA A 219 7.31 8.83 -1.50
C ALA A 219 7.44 8.46 -0.02
N SER A 220 8.12 7.36 0.30
CA SER A 220 8.37 6.95 1.68
C SER A 220 9.21 8.00 2.43
N ARG A 221 10.25 8.54 1.79
CA ARG A 221 11.06 9.64 2.35
C ARG A 221 10.29 10.94 2.52
N ALA A 222 9.47 11.30 1.53
CA ALA A 222 8.63 12.50 1.60
C ALA A 222 7.59 12.39 2.71
N ASN A 223 6.98 11.21 2.89
CA ASN A 223 6.02 11.01 3.97
C ASN A 223 6.68 11.02 5.36
N ALA A 224 7.91 10.52 5.46
CA ALA A 224 8.73 10.68 6.66
C ALA A 224 9.01 12.17 6.96
N ALA A 225 9.33 12.98 5.94
CA ALA A 225 9.57 14.42 6.13
C ALA A 225 8.31 15.22 6.51
N ILE A 226 7.12 14.83 6.03
CA ILE A 226 5.84 15.49 6.35
C ILE A 226 5.33 15.11 7.76
N ASN A 227 5.71 13.94 8.26
CA ASN A 227 5.44 13.48 9.61
C ASN A 227 6.77 13.38 10.41
N PRO A 228 7.36 14.53 10.82
CA PRO A 228 8.60 14.54 11.60
C PRO A 228 8.45 13.77 12.93
N ASP A 229 7.23 13.59 13.43
CA ASP A 229 6.91 12.79 14.62
C ASP A 229 7.16 11.26 14.46
N LEU A 230 7.41 10.80 13.22
CA LEU A 230 7.78 9.41 12.88
C LEU A 230 9.19 9.30 12.28
N ALA A 231 9.71 10.37 11.69
CA ALA A 231 11.05 10.41 11.07
C ALA A 231 12.15 10.88 12.03
N ASP A 232 11.76 11.62 13.07
CA ASP A 232 12.63 12.25 14.06
C ASP A 232 12.37 11.66 15.45
N VAL A 233 12.03 10.36 15.49
CA VAL A 233 12.30 9.56 16.67
C VAL A 233 13.79 9.24 16.58
N PRO A 234 14.65 9.86 17.41
CA PRO A 234 16.04 9.45 17.47
C PRO A 234 16.03 7.98 17.85
N THR A 235 16.96 7.21 17.28
CA THR A 235 17.19 5.84 17.74
C THR A 235 17.32 5.92 19.27
N LEU A 236 16.84 4.93 20.01
CA LEU A 236 16.80 5.04 21.47
C LEU A 236 18.18 5.26 22.13
N SER A 237 19.26 5.07 21.36
CA SER A 237 20.66 5.40 21.62
C SER A 237 21.04 6.87 21.45
N GLU A 238 20.24 7.67 20.74
CA GLU A 238 20.48 9.09 20.42
C GLU A 238 19.71 10.04 21.35
N ILE A 239 18.70 9.54 22.07
CA ILE A 239 17.96 10.32 23.07
C ILE A 239 18.78 10.43 24.37
N HIS A 240 19.70 11.39 24.41
CA HIS A 240 20.44 11.74 25.62
C HIS A 240 19.59 12.67 26.50
N GLY A 241 19.31 12.27 27.75
CA GLY A 241 18.66 13.14 28.74
C GLY A 241 17.45 12.55 29.48
N TYR A 242 16.99 11.34 29.17
CA TYR A 242 15.83 10.72 29.88
C TYR A 242 16.22 9.82 31.07
N GLY A 243 17.50 9.71 31.42
CA GLY A 243 17.98 8.92 32.55
C GLY A 243 17.37 7.51 32.58
N GLN A 244 16.72 7.16 33.70
CA GLN A 244 16.06 5.85 33.91
C GLN A 244 14.97 5.51 32.88
N ALA A 245 14.28 6.51 32.30
CA ALA A 245 13.25 6.28 31.29
C ALA A 245 13.86 5.90 29.93
N GLY A 246 15.06 6.40 29.61
CA GLY A 246 15.81 5.98 28.42
C GLY A 246 16.27 4.53 28.54
N GLU A 247 16.84 4.15 29.69
CA GLU A 247 17.24 2.78 29.97
C GLU A 247 16.07 1.79 29.94
N TYR A 248 14.92 2.18 30.50
CA TYR A 248 13.71 1.36 30.47
C TYR A 248 13.25 1.12 29.03
N ALA A 249 13.20 2.16 28.19
CA ALA A 249 12.84 1.97 26.79
C ALA A 249 13.85 1.07 26.06
N GLN A 250 15.15 1.11 26.41
CA GLN A 250 16.19 0.30 25.74
C GLN A 250 16.06 -1.17 26.12
N ARG A 251 15.80 -1.43 27.40
CA ARG A 251 15.46 -2.78 27.89
C ARG A 251 14.18 -3.29 27.20
N LEU A 252 13.16 -2.44 27.09
CA LEU A 252 11.91 -2.79 26.43
C LEU A 252 12.13 -3.11 24.94
N ALA A 253 12.89 -2.29 24.21
CA ALA A 253 13.23 -2.53 22.81
C ALA A 253 14.01 -3.84 22.62
N HIS A 254 14.96 -4.15 23.51
CA HIS A 254 15.70 -5.40 23.51
C HIS A 254 14.78 -6.60 23.77
N GLN A 255 13.92 -6.53 24.80
CA GLN A 255 12.92 -7.57 25.10
C GLN A 255 11.97 -7.80 23.91
N PHE A 256 11.53 -6.74 23.24
CA PHE A 256 10.71 -6.85 22.02
C PHE A 256 11.46 -7.53 20.87
N SER A 257 12.74 -7.23 20.70
CA SER A 257 13.58 -7.87 19.67
C SER A 257 13.76 -9.36 19.94
N GLU A 258 14.03 -9.74 21.20
CA GLU A 258 14.20 -11.15 21.60
C GLU A 258 12.89 -11.94 21.51
N TRP A 259 11.75 -11.33 21.88
CA TRP A 259 10.43 -11.92 21.68
C TRP A 259 10.11 -12.12 20.19
N LYS A 260 10.37 -11.11 19.36
CA LYS A 260 10.17 -11.20 17.91
C LYS A 260 11.07 -12.25 17.25
N ALA A 261 12.25 -12.49 17.82
CA ALA A 261 13.16 -13.56 17.41
C ALA A 261 12.77 -14.95 17.97
N GLY A 262 11.68 -15.05 18.73
CA GLY A 262 11.20 -16.30 19.34
C GLY A 262 12.07 -16.82 20.49
N ARG A 263 12.98 -15.98 21.03
CA ARG A 263 13.93 -16.33 22.09
C ARG A 263 13.45 -15.97 23.49
N ALA A 264 12.39 -15.17 23.60
CA ALA A 264 11.78 -14.78 24.86
C ALA A 264 10.26 -14.99 24.83
N GLU A 265 9.69 -15.38 25.95
CA GLU A 265 8.25 -15.53 26.13
C GLU A 265 7.61 -14.17 26.43
N TRP A 266 6.40 -13.93 25.92
CA TRP A 266 5.71 -12.63 26.05
C TRP A 266 5.46 -12.20 27.50
N THR A 267 5.43 -13.14 28.44
CA THR A 267 5.29 -12.90 29.88
C THR A 267 6.44 -12.08 30.46
N THR A 268 7.60 -12.06 29.80
CA THR A 268 8.82 -11.37 30.23
C THR A 268 8.96 -9.94 29.70
N VAL A 269 8.05 -9.51 28.80
CA VAL A 269 8.04 -8.15 28.24
C VAL A 269 7.21 -7.24 29.13
N ASP A 270 7.79 -6.10 29.54
CA ASP A 270 7.08 -5.15 30.40
C ASP A 270 5.86 -4.53 29.68
N ARG A 271 4.70 -4.50 30.36
CA ARG A 271 3.38 -4.22 29.74
C ARG A 271 2.95 -2.76 29.77
N SER A 272 3.51 -1.97 30.67
CA SER A 272 3.13 -0.57 30.84
C SER A 272 4.19 0.17 31.64
N VAL A 273 4.45 1.42 31.26
CA VAL A 273 5.21 2.36 32.08
C VAL A 273 4.41 3.65 32.23
N LEU A 274 4.49 4.25 33.42
CA LEU A 274 3.89 5.54 33.70
C LEU A 274 5.01 6.58 33.72
N LEU A 275 4.93 7.58 32.85
CA LEU A 275 5.87 8.69 32.83
C LEU A 275 5.26 9.90 33.55
N GLY A 276 5.81 10.26 34.71
CA GLY A 276 5.47 11.47 35.44
C GLY A 276 6.44 12.62 35.14
N GLY A 277 5.94 13.85 35.01
CA GLY A 277 6.77 15.06 34.89
C GLY A 277 5.96 16.31 34.55
N GLU A 278 6.57 17.49 34.62
CA GLU A 278 5.96 18.78 34.29
C GLU A 278 5.52 18.87 32.81
N PRO A 279 4.47 19.63 32.43
CA PRO A 279 4.08 19.82 31.03
C PRO A 279 5.26 20.35 30.20
N GLY A 280 5.51 19.77 29.02
CA GLY A 280 6.63 20.17 28.14
C GLY A 280 7.92 19.34 28.25
N THR A 281 8.01 18.40 29.19
CA THR A 281 9.18 17.49 29.37
C THR A 281 9.26 16.31 28.38
N GLY A 282 8.60 16.40 27.21
CA GLY A 282 8.74 15.41 26.15
C GLY A 282 8.16 14.01 26.42
N LYS A 283 7.27 13.83 27.41
CA LYS A 283 6.57 12.55 27.68
C LYS A 283 5.85 11.97 26.46
N THR A 284 5.25 12.83 25.64
CA THR A 284 4.61 12.45 24.37
C THR A 284 5.64 12.02 23.33
N THR A 285 6.77 12.71 23.25
CA THR A 285 7.92 12.38 22.39
C THR A 285 8.54 11.03 22.78
N TRP A 286 8.66 10.73 24.08
CA TRP A 286 9.13 9.44 24.58
C TRP A 286 8.16 8.29 24.21
N CYS A 287 6.84 8.49 24.39
CA CYS A 287 5.84 7.50 23.98
C CYS A 287 5.84 7.26 22.46
N ALA A 288 6.12 8.30 21.67
CA ALA A 288 6.23 8.18 20.22
C ALA A 288 7.49 7.39 19.80
N ALA A 289 8.58 7.53 20.56
CA ALA A 289 9.85 6.86 20.36
C ALA A 289 9.91 5.40 20.84
N SER A 290 9.06 5.05 21.81
CA SER A 290 8.95 3.68 22.33
C SER A 290 8.42 2.72 21.24
N PRO A 291 8.88 1.45 21.20
CA PRO A 291 8.36 0.45 20.28
C PRO A 291 6.84 0.32 20.43
N ARG A 292 6.09 0.62 19.36
CA ARG A 292 4.64 0.40 19.30
C ARG A 292 4.36 -0.96 18.65
N HIS A 293 3.56 -1.79 19.31
CA HIS A 293 3.03 -3.01 18.72
C HIS A 293 1.75 -2.68 17.94
N SER A 294 1.73 -2.99 16.63
CA SER A 294 0.49 -3.21 15.90
C SER A 294 0.03 -4.64 16.18
N THR A 295 -1.12 -4.77 16.84
CA THR A 295 -1.66 -6.06 17.28
C THR A 295 -1.99 -6.95 16.08
N SER A 296 -1.14 -7.93 15.81
CA SER A 296 -1.48 -9.10 14.99
C SER A 296 -1.49 -10.35 15.87
N ARG A 297 -2.54 -11.15 15.64
CA ARG A 297 -3.16 -12.16 16.51
C ARG A 297 -2.21 -13.33 16.87
N SER A 298 -2.24 -13.82 18.11
CA SER A 298 -2.38 -15.27 18.37
C SER A 298 -2.72 -15.66 19.82
N SER A 299 -3.60 -16.65 19.91
CA SER A 299 -3.84 -17.63 20.98
C SER A 299 -4.55 -17.20 22.29
N ARG A 300 -5.61 -17.98 22.57
CA ARG A 300 -6.47 -17.93 23.74
C ARG A 300 -5.69 -18.46 24.94
N HIS A 301 -5.34 -17.63 25.91
CA HIS A 301 -5.13 -18.10 27.27
C HIS A 301 -5.76 -17.12 28.27
N ARG A 302 -6.53 -17.73 29.18
CA ARG A 302 -7.30 -17.12 30.27
C ARG A 302 -6.36 -16.27 31.14
N TRP A 303 -6.75 -15.01 31.35
CA TRP A 303 -6.02 -14.00 32.11
C TRP A 303 -6.14 -14.25 33.63
N PRO A 304 -5.04 -14.40 34.39
CA PRO A 304 -5.04 -14.14 35.82
C PRO A 304 -4.65 -12.69 36.06
N CYS A 305 -5.49 -11.99 36.82
CA CYS A 305 -5.29 -10.62 37.27
C CYS A 305 -4.21 -10.58 38.36
N GLY A 306 -3.27 -9.63 38.29
CA GLY A 306 -2.50 -9.19 39.47
C GLY A 306 -1.00 -8.96 39.28
N SER A 307 -0.61 -7.68 39.30
CA SER A 307 0.19 -7.06 40.39
C SER A 307 0.83 -5.77 39.89
N ARG A 308 0.37 -4.63 40.42
CA ARG A 308 1.02 -3.31 40.23
C ARG A 308 2.16 -3.22 41.24
N LYS A 309 3.38 -2.93 40.78
CA LYS A 309 4.45 -2.40 41.66
C LYS A 309 4.56 -0.89 41.43
N PRO A 310 4.46 -0.05 42.47
CA PRO A 310 4.87 1.34 42.39
C PRO A 310 6.38 1.43 42.61
N MET A 311 7.07 2.29 41.87
CA MET A 311 8.37 2.84 42.30
C MET A 311 8.19 4.35 42.49
N ALA A 312 8.55 4.79 43.68
CA ALA A 312 8.60 6.18 44.09
C ALA A 312 10.01 6.73 43.86
N THR A 313 10.03 8.01 43.48
CA THR A 313 11.07 9.06 43.57
C THR A 313 12.47 8.77 43.05
#